data_AF-A0A962AFB7-F1
#
_entry.id   AF-A0A962AFB7-F1
#
_cell.length_a   1.000
_cell.length_b   1.000
_cell.length_c   1.000
_cell.angle_alpha   90.00
_cell.angle_beta   90.00
_cell.angle_gamma   90.00
#
_symmetry.space_group_name_H-M   'P 1'
#
loop_
_entity.id
_entity.type
_entity.pdbx_description
1 polymer ?
#
loop_
_entity_poly.entity_id
_entity_poly.type
_entity_poly.pdbx_seq_one_letter_code
_entity_poly.pdbx_strand_id
1 'polypeptide(L)'
;MFRLIQKQFRKSLLQEEGGPAPTRAEAPRIFARVFSGPDGACALSYLRATVNARVAGPEAGEAMLRYQDGQRGLLQTITGLIEQGRNQNQGE
;
A
#
# COMPACT_ATOMS: atom_id res chain seq x y z
N MET A 1 -3.91 25.49 -20.83
CA MET A 1 -4.82 24.66 -20.00
C MET A 1 -4.14 23.51 -19.26
N PHE A 2 -3.16 22.80 -19.84
CA PHE A 2 -2.49 21.65 -19.19
C PHE A 2 -1.71 21.95 -17.88
N ARG A 3 -1.20 23.18 -17.70
CA ARG A 3 -0.49 23.57 -16.47
C ARG A 3 -1.40 23.68 -15.23
N LEU A 4 -2.71 23.90 -15.43
CA LEU A 4 -3.65 24.08 -14.32
C LEU A 4 -4.03 22.72 -13.70
N ILE A 5 -4.20 21.70 -14.54
CA ILE A 5 -4.47 20.32 -14.11
C ILE A 5 -3.27 19.75 -13.33
N GLN A 6 -2.05 19.93 -13.83
CA GLN A 6 -0.84 19.51 -13.10
C GLN A 6 -0.66 20.25 -11.76
N LYS A 7 -1.01 21.54 -11.68
CA LYS A 7 -0.93 22.31 -10.43
C LYS A 7 -1.96 21.84 -9.41
N GLN A 8 -3.16 21.46 -9.86
CA GLN A 8 -4.23 20.95 -9.00
C GLN A 8 -3.87 19.59 -8.41
N PHE A 9 -3.33 18.66 -9.22
CA PHE A 9 -2.84 17.36 -8.75
C PHE A 9 -1.66 17.50 -7.78
N ARG A 10 -0.73 18.42 -8.06
CA ARG A 10 0.43 18.68 -7.19
C ARG A 10 0.06 19.37 -5.88
N LYS A 11 -1.02 20.17 -5.86
CA LYS A 11 -1.53 20.80 -4.63
C LYS A 11 -2.30 19.79 -3.76
N SER A 12 -2.94 18.79 -4.37
CA SER A 12 -3.63 17.71 -3.64
C SER A 12 -2.67 16.66 -3.08
N LEU A 13 -1.54 16.39 -3.77
CA LEU A 13 -0.49 15.49 -3.29
C LEU A 13 0.33 16.04 -2.11
N LEU A 14 0.19 17.33 -1.78
CA LEU A 14 0.85 18.00 -0.67
C LEU A 14 -0.11 18.30 0.49
N GLN A 15 -1.34 17.75 0.46
CA GLN A 15 -2.21 17.79 1.61
C GLN A 15 -1.80 16.68 2.57
N GLU A 16 -0.69 16.92 3.28
CA GLU A 16 -0.32 16.24 4.52
C GLU A 16 -1.28 16.66 5.66
N GLU A 17 -2.60 16.54 5.44
CA GLU A 17 -3.57 16.56 6.55
C GLU A 17 -3.68 15.13 7.08
N GLY A 18 -2.54 14.59 7.50
CA GLY A 18 -2.45 13.31 8.17
C GLY A 18 -2.57 13.51 9.67
N GLY A 19 -3.50 12.81 10.31
CA GLY A 19 -3.44 12.62 11.76
C GLY A 19 -2.08 12.03 12.18
N PRO A 20 -1.76 12.02 13.48
CA PRO A 20 -0.48 11.49 13.95
C PRO A 20 -0.26 10.08 13.40
N ALA A 21 0.96 9.81 12.93
CA ALA A 21 1.33 8.49 12.45
C ALA A 21 1.01 7.46 13.54
N PRO A 22 0.30 6.36 13.22
CA PRO A 22 -0.03 5.36 14.21
C PRO A 22 1.25 4.73 14.76
N THR A 23 1.23 4.40 16.04
CA THR A 23 2.30 3.61 16.63
C THR A 23 2.36 2.22 15.97
N ARG A 24 3.49 1.54 16.12
CA ARG A 24 3.67 0.17 15.61
C ARG A 24 2.63 -0.81 16.18
N ALA A 25 2.14 -0.55 17.40
CA ALA A 25 1.11 -1.38 18.05
C ALA A 25 -0.30 -1.11 17.51
N GLU A 26 -0.59 0.11 17.08
CA GLU A 26 -1.91 0.51 16.55
C GLU A 26 -2.08 0.13 15.07
N ALA A 27 -0.99 0.12 14.31
CA ALA A 27 -1.00 -0.11 12.88
C ALA A 27 -1.76 -1.41 12.47
N PRO A 28 -1.52 -2.59 13.09
CA PRO A 28 -2.24 -3.82 12.72
C PRO A 28 -3.77 -3.66 12.75
N ARG A 29 -4.33 -3.13 13.85
CA ARG A 29 -5.78 -2.93 14.02
C ARG A 29 -6.34 -1.96 12.98
N ILE A 30 -5.64 -0.87 12.70
CA ILE A 30 -6.05 0.12 11.69
C ILE A 30 -6.08 -0.51 10.30
N PHE A 31 -5.02 -1.21 9.91
CA PHE A 31 -4.92 -1.86 8.60
C PHE A 31 -5.98 -2.97 8.45
N ALA A 32 -6.17 -3.81 9.46
CA ALA A 32 -7.22 -4.82 9.44
C ALA A 32 -8.62 -4.21 9.24
N ARG A 33 -8.90 -3.08 9.90
CA ARG A 33 -10.18 -2.36 9.75
C ARG A 33 -10.34 -1.73 8.37
N VAL A 34 -9.32 -1.08 7.83
CA VAL A 34 -9.38 -0.43 6.50
C VAL A 34 -9.59 -1.48 5.39
N PHE A 35 -8.97 -2.65 5.53
CA PHE A 35 -9.04 -3.73 4.54
C PHE A 35 -10.06 -4.83 4.86
N SER A 36 -11.04 -4.58 5.75
CA SER A 36 -12.11 -5.54 6.05
C SER A 36 -13.31 -5.44 5.11
N GLY A 37 -13.54 -4.27 4.50
CA GLY A 37 -14.66 -4.02 3.59
C GLY A 37 -14.41 -4.46 2.14
N PRO A 38 -15.47 -4.48 1.31
CA PRO A 38 -15.40 -4.89 -0.10
C PRO A 38 -14.42 -4.03 -0.91
N ASP A 39 -14.39 -2.72 -0.69
CA ASP A 39 -13.46 -1.82 -1.37
C ASP A 39 -12.00 -2.09 -0.95
N GLY A 40 -11.78 -2.39 0.33
CA GLY A 40 -10.48 -2.80 0.84
C GLY A 40 -10.00 -4.10 0.19
N ALA A 41 -10.88 -5.09 0.04
CA ALA A 41 -10.58 -6.33 -0.66
C ALA A 41 -10.25 -6.09 -2.14
N CYS A 42 -11.00 -5.21 -2.82
CA CYS A 42 -10.75 -4.81 -4.20
C CYS A 42 -9.38 -4.12 -4.36
N ALA A 43 -9.06 -3.16 -3.49
CA ALA A 43 -7.78 -2.47 -3.47
C ALA A 43 -6.61 -3.45 -3.25
N LEU A 44 -6.75 -4.38 -2.31
CA LEU A 44 -5.71 -5.39 -2.05
C LEU A 44 -5.52 -6.33 -3.25
N SER A 45 -6.62 -6.73 -3.91
CA SER A 45 -6.58 -7.52 -5.15
C SER A 45 -5.84 -6.79 -6.27
N TYR A 46 -6.16 -5.51 -6.48
CA TYR A 46 -5.49 -4.65 -7.46
C TYR A 46 -3.99 -4.51 -7.18
N LEU A 47 -3.60 -4.28 -5.91
CA LEU A 47 -2.20 -4.18 -5.52
C LEU A 47 -1.45 -5.50 -5.79
N ARG A 48 -2.05 -6.65 -5.45
CA ARG A 48 -1.47 -7.97 -5.73
C ARG A 48 -1.27 -8.19 -7.22
N ALA A 49 -2.27 -7.89 -8.04
CA ALA A 49 -2.16 -8.01 -9.48
C ALA A 49 -1.05 -7.09 -10.02
N THR A 50 -1.01 -5.83 -9.59
CA THR A 50 -0.06 -4.83 -10.12
C THR A 50 1.39 -5.15 -9.74
N VAL A 51 1.63 -5.58 -8.49
CA VAL A 51 2.97 -5.86 -7.97
C VAL A 51 3.49 -7.22 -8.46
N ASN A 52 2.63 -8.23 -8.59
CA ASN A 52 3.05 -9.58 -8.99
C ASN A 52 3.02 -9.82 -10.51
N ALA A 53 2.22 -9.08 -11.30
CA ALA A 53 2.17 -9.26 -12.75
C ALA A 53 3.42 -8.73 -13.48
N ARG A 54 4.27 -7.98 -12.79
CA ARG A 54 5.50 -7.43 -13.37
C ARG A 54 6.59 -8.51 -13.37
N VAL A 55 6.74 -9.16 -14.52
CA VAL A 55 7.89 -10.03 -14.81
C VAL A 55 8.99 -9.18 -15.44
N ALA A 56 10.18 -9.24 -14.84
CA ALA A 56 11.37 -8.64 -15.43
C ALA A 56 11.96 -9.59 -16.49
N GLY A 57 12.30 -9.06 -17.66
CA GLY A 57 13.06 -9.81 -18.66
C GLY A 57 14.53 -10.00 -18.24
N PRO A 58 15.29 -10.87 -18.92
CA PRO A 58 16.68 -11.16 -18.58
C PRO A 58 17.60 -9.93 -18.62
N GLU A 59 17.26 -8.95 -19.46
CA GLU A 59 18.02 -7.69 -19.62
C GLU A 59 17.56 -6.57 -18.66
N ALA A 60 16.72 -6.89 -17.67
CA ALA A 60 16.25 -5.88 -16.73
C ALA A 60 17.39 -5.37 -15.83
N GLY A 61 17.63 -4.06 -15.84
CA GLY A 61 18.64 -3.45 -14.99
C GLY A 61 18.35 -3.59 -13.49
N GLU A 62 19.40 -3.66 -12.68
CA GLU A 62 19.32 -3.87 -11.23
C GLU A 62 18.43 -2.86 -10.50
N ALA A 63 18.41 -1.61 -10.94
CA ALA A 63 17.58 -0.57 -10.33
C ALA A 63 16.09 -0.90 -10.44
N MET A 64 15.66 -1.47 -11.58
CA MET A 64 14.27 -1.90 -11.79
C MET A 64 13.94 -3.11 -10.92
N LEU A 65 14.84 -4.08 -10.83
CA LEU A 65 14.66 -5.26 -9.99
C LEU A 65 14.52 -4.87 -8.50
N ARG A 66 15.43 -4.03 -7.99
CA ARG A 66 15.35 -3.52 -6.61
C ARG A 66 14.07 -2.73 -6.34
N TYR A 67 13.60 -1.96 -7.31
CA TYR A 67 12.33 -1.27 -7.19
C TYR A 67 11.14 -2.24 -7.09
N GLN A 68 11.11 -3.28 -7.94
CA GLN A 68 10.08 -4.31 -7.89
C GLN A 68 10.10 -5.08 -6.56
N ASP A 69 11.29 -5.43 -6.06
CA ASP A 69 11.44 -6.10 -4.77
C ASP A 69 10.97 -5.20 -3.62
N GLY A 70 11.28 -3.90 -3.67
CA GLY A 70 10.74 -2.92 -2.73
C GLY A 70 9.21 -2.87 -2.73
N GLN A 71 8.57 -2.90 -3.91
CA GLN A 71 7.11 -2.96 -4.02
C GLN A 71 6.52 -4.25 -3.43
N ARG A 72 7.17 -5.40 -3.67
CA ARG A 72 6.77 -6.69 -3.10
C ARG A 72 6.90 -6.70 -1.58
N GLY A 73 8.01 -6.20 -1.03
CA GLY A 73 8.22 -6.08 0.41
C GLY A 73 7.19 -5.18 1.09
N LEU A 74 6.79 -4.08 0.44
CA LEU A 74 5.71 -3.22 0.95
C LEU A 74 4.36 -3.95 0.98
N LEU A 75 4.00 -4.66 -0.09
CA LEU A 75 2.75 -5.43 -0.14
C LEU A 75 2.72 -6.55 0.92
N GLN A 76 3.85 -7.21 1.15
CA GLN A 76 4.01 -8.19 2.22
C GLN A 76 3.82 -7.55 3.60
N THR A 77 4.40 -6.36 3.82
CA THR A 77 4.24 -5.62 5.07
C THR A 77 2.77 -5.27 5.34
N ILE A 78 2.06 -4.74 4.33
CA ILE A 78 0.63 -4.44 4.41
C ILE A 78 -0.17 -5.71 4.75
N THR A 79 0.10 -6.80 4.05
CA THR A 79 -0.60 -8.09 4.26
C THR A 79 -0.35 -8.60 5.69
N GLY A 80 0.89 -8.55 6.17
CA GLY A 80 1.24 -8.97 7.53
C GLY A 80 0.55 -8.12 8.61
N LEU A 81 0.46 -6.80 8.44
CA LEU A 81 -0.27 -5.92 9.36
C LEU A 81 -1.78 -6.27 9.41
N ILE A 82 -2.38 -6.53 8.25
CA ILE A 82 -3.79 -6.94 8.16
C ILE A 82 -4.02 -8.26 8.91
N GLU A 83 -3.18 -9.27 8.67
CA GLU A 83 -3.28 -10.57 9.34
C GLU A 83 -3.09 -10.45 10.85
N GLN A 84 -2.08 -9.71 11.29
CA GLN A 84 -1.85 -9.43 12.71
C GLN A 84 -3.07 -8.77 13.36
N GLY A 85 -3.64 -7.73 12.74
CA GLY A 85 -4.80 -7.04 13.28
C GLY A 85 -6.07 -7.90 13.29
N ARG A 86 -6.24 -8.80 12.32
CA ARG A 86 -7.34 -9.77 12.31
C ARG A 86 -7.24 -10.78 13.46
N ASN A 87 -6.02 -11.22 13.77
CA ASN A 87 -5.78 -12.17 14.86
C ASN A 87 -5.92 -11.51 16.25
N GLN A 88 -5.52 -10.25 16.39
CA GLN A 88 -5.74 -9.47 17.62
C GLN A 88 -7.23 -9.34 17.95
N ASN A 89 -8.08 -9.09 16.94
CA ASN A 89 -9.53 -8.96 17.14
C ASN A 89 -10.24 -10.28 17.47
N GLN A 90 -9.59 -11.44 17.31
CA GLN A 90 -10.18 -12.77 17.61
C GLN A 90 -9.82 -13.28 19.01
N GLY A 91 -8.88 -12.62 19.70
CA GLY A 91 -8.41 -13.00 21.03
C GLY A 91 -8.96 -12.13 22.18
N GLU A 92 -9.83 -11.17 21.87
CA GLU A 92 -10.67 -10.42 22.83
C GLU A 92 -12.07 -11.06 22.91
#